data_AF-A0A378IXZ9-F1
#
_entry.id   AF-A0A378IXZ9-F1
#
_cell.length_a   1.000
_cell.length_b   1.000
_cell.length_c   1.000
_cell.angle_alpha   90.00
_cell.angle_beta   90.00
_cell.angle_gamma   90.00
#
_symmetry.space_group_name_H-M   'P 1'
#
loop_
_entity.id
_entity.type
_entity.pdbx_description
1 polymer ?
#
loop_
_entity_poly.entity_id
_entity_poly.type
_entity_poly.pdbx_seq_one_letter_code
_entity_poly.pdbx_strand_id
1 'polypeptide(L)'
;MRRMIQFKGDKIDIFVESVSGAFLAFEPLFSVTVTGSKINLQLSPIAEGYYELPEDLSVKEQVSYLLTCLTRAEIDEQTDMHKVVNAFMEHSLEKATDLIIFTRTGYRADAEPVDEYQAALTTT
;
A
#
# COMPACT_ATOMS: atom_id res chain seq x y z
N MET A 1 2.72 12.43 -6.25
CA MET A 1 2.30 11.05 -6.49
C MET A 1 2.03 10.37 -5.16
N ARG A 2 0.84 10.56 -4.62
CA ARG A 2 0.27 9.87 -3.48
C ARG A 2 -0.20 8.46 -3.86
N ARG A 3 -0.46 7.62 -2.86
CA ARG A 3 -1.11 6.32 -3.01
C ARG A 3 -2.43 6.34 -2.27
N MET A 4 -3.35 5.47 -2.66
CA MET A 4 -4.67 5.40 -2.04
C MET A 4 -5.09 3.94 -1.92
N ILE A 5 -5.69 3.60 -0.77
CA ILE A 5 -6.41 2.36 -0.58
C ILE A 5 -7.89 2.71 -0.48
N GLN A 6 -8.73 2.05 -1.26
CA GLN A 6 -10.19 2.11 -1.15
C GLN A 6 -10.72 0.76 -0.66
N PHE A 7 -11.57 0.79 0.37
CA PHE A 7 -12.17 -0.40 0.95
C PHE A 7 -13.56 -0.65 0.36
N LYS A 8 -13.84 -1.92 0.03
CA LYS A 8 -15.08 -2.39 -0.61
C LYS A 8 -15.50 -3.74 -0.01
N GLY A 9 -15.79 -3.75 1.28
CA GLY A 9 -16.17 -4.98 1.99
C GLY A 9 -15.02 -5.97 2.06
N ASP A 10 -15.14 -7.09 1.35
CA ASP A 10 -14.13 -8.16 1.26
C ASP A 10 -13.04 -7.88 0.22
N LYS A 11 -13.04 -6.68 -0.38
CA LYS A 11 -12.05 -6.24 -1.36
C LYS A 11 -11.43 -4.90 -0.96
N ILE A 12 -10.14 -4.74 -1.24
CA ILE A 12 -9.46 -3.45 -1.30
C ILE A 12 -8.91 -3.19 -2.70
N ASP A 13 -8.93 -1.92 -3.10
CA ASP A 13 -8.33 -1.44 -4.33
C ASP A 13 -7.19 -0.47 -4.01
N ILE A 14 -6.04 -0.69 -4.65
CA ILE A 14 -4.83 0.09 -4.45
C ILE A 14 -4.64 0.96 -5.69
N PHE A 15 -4.47 2.26 -5.47
CA PHE A 15 -4.37 3.26 -6.53
C PHE A 15 -3.11 4.10 -6.42
N VAL A 16 -2.72 4.65 -7.56
CA VAL A 16 -1.59 5.56 -7.73
C VAL A 16 -2.08 6.90 -8.24
N GLU A 17 -1.62 7.98 -7.62
CA GLU A 17 -1.88 9.32 -8.15
C GLU A 17 -1.10 9.52 -9.45
N SER A 18 -1.82 9.72 -10.54
CA SER A 18 -1.28 10.14 -11.83
C SER A 18 -1.63 11.62 -12.09
N VAL A 19 -0.77 12.29 -12.85
CA VAL A 19 -1.01 13.64 -13.35
C VAL A 19 -1.19 13.52 -14.84
N SER A 20 -2.41 13.76 -15.32
CA SER A 20 -2.72 13.80 -16.75
C SER A 20 -3.23 15.19 -17.10
N GLY A 21 -2.32 16.03 -17.62
CA GLY A 21 -2.60 17.44 -17.89
C GLY A 21 -2.91 18.23 -16.61
N ALA A 22 -4.08 18.87 -16.56
CA ALA A 22 -4.52 19.70 -15.42
C ALA A 22 -5.27 18.92 -14.33
N PHE A 23 -5.52 17.61 -14.51
CA PHE A 23 -6.30 16.80 -13.58
C PHE A 23 -5.41 15.86 -12.77
N LEU A 24 -5.67 15.82 -11.47
CA LEU A 24 -5.18 14.78 -10.56
C LEU A 24 -6.18 13.64 -10.57
N ALA A 25 -5.71 12.44 -10.91
CA ALA A 25 -6.50 11.22 -10.90
C ALA A 25 -5.80 10.13 -10.08
N PHE A 26 -6.58 9.21 -9.54
CA PHE A 26 -6.08 7.98 -8.94
C PHE A 26 -6.38 6.82 -9.88
N GLU A 27 -5.33 6.21 -10.41
CA GLU A 27 -5.44 5.08 -11.32
C GLU A 27 -5.32 3.76 -10.54
N PRO A 28 -6.20 2.79 -10.79
CA PRO A 28 -6.16 1.51 -10.10
C PRO A 28 -4.92 0.74 -10.54
N LEU A 29 -4.20 0.18 -9.57
CA LEU A 29 -2.99 -0.60 -9.81
C LEU A 29 -3.25 -2.08 -9.62
N PHE A 30 -3.79 -2.46 -8.46
CA PHE A 30 -4.18 -3.83 -8.16
C PHE A 30 -5.27 -3.86 -7.08
N SER A 31 -5.90 -5.01 -6.95
CA SER A 31 -6.93 -5.30 -5.98
C SER A 31 -6.56 -6.54 -5.17
N VAL A 32 -6.94 -6.55 -3.90
CA VAL A 32 -6.86 -7.74 -3.04
C VAL A 32 -8.26 -8.07 -2.55
N THR A 33 -8.69 -9.31 -2.73
CA THR A 33 -9.98 -9.83 -2.25
C THR A 33 -9.75 -10.98 -1.28
N VAL A 34 -10.46 -10.96 -0.15
CA VAL A 34 -10.30 -11.95 0.92
C VAL A 34 -11.64 -12.62 1.18
N THR A 35 -11.77 -13.88 0.75
CA THR A 35 -13.00 -14.67 0.93
C THR A 35 -12.70 -15.85 1.85
N GLY A 36 -13.10 -15.75 3.12
CA GLY A 36 -12.72 -16.72 4.15
C GLY A 36 -11.20 -16.72 4.37
N SER A 37 -10.56 -17.86 4.14
CA SER A 37 -9.09 -18.02 4.20
C SER A 37 -8.38 -17.81 2.85
N LYS A 38 -9.14 -17.57 1.76
CA LYS A 38 -8.57 -17.41 0.42
C LYS A 38 -8.29 -15.94 0.15
N ILE A 39 -7.04 -15.64 -0.23
CA ILE A 39 -6.62 -14.32 -0.71
C ILE A 39 -6.48 -14.41 -2.23
N ASN A 40 -7.02 -13.42 -2.93
CA ASN A 40 -6.89 -13.28 -4.38
C ASN A 40 -6.28 -11.91 -4.70
N LEU A 41 -5.31 -11.88 -5.61
CA LEU A 41 -4.65 -10.69 -6.12
C LEU A 41 -5.02 -10.53 -7.60
N GLN A 42 -5.54 -9.36 -7.95
CA GLN A 42 -5.84 -8.99 -9.32
C GLN A 42 -5.05 -7.73 -9.69
N LEU A 43 -4.22 -7.83 -10.72
CA LEU A 43 -3.51 -6.68 -11.26
C LEU A 43 -4.38 -5.92 -12.28
N SER A 44 -4.15 -4.62 -12.41
CA SER A 44 -4.61 -3.85 -13.57
C SER A 44 -3.75 -4.18 -14.79
N PRO A 45 -4.24 -3.97 -16.03
CA PRO A 45 -3.44 -4.20 -17.24
C PRO A 45 -2.11 -3.42 -17.26
N ILE A 46 -2.08 -2.24 -16.65
CA ILE A 46 -0.86 -1.42 -16.52
C ILE A 46 0.12 -2.09 -15.56
N ALA A 47 -0.37 -2.59 -14.43
CA ALA A 47 0.46 -3.28 -13.45
C ALA A 47 0.99 -4.62 -13.99
N GLU A 48 0.18 -5.38 -14.73
CA GLU A 48 0.62 -6.63 -15.39
C GLU A 48 1.78 -6.41 -16.35
N GLY A 49 1.80 -5.29 -17.07
CA GLY A 49 2.89 -4.95 -17.97
C GLY A 49 4.14 -4.36 -17.30
N TYR A 50 4.06 -4.01 -16.01
CA TYR A 50 5.15 -3.30 -15.30
C TYR A 50 5.79 -4.13 -14.19
N TYR A 51 5.00 -4.95 -13.49
CA TYR A 51 5.47 -5.77 -12.38
C TYR A 51 5.58 -7.23 -12.80
N GLU A 52 6.76 -7.81 -12.66
CA GLU A 52 6.97 -9.25 -12.75
C GLU A 52 6.77 -9.86 -11.36
N LEU A 53 5.67 -10.59 -11.17
CA LEU A 53 5.38 -11.29 -9.92
C LEU A 53 6.11 -12.63 -9.87
N PRO A 54 6.91 -12.90 -8.84
CA PRO A 54 7.49 -14.23 -8.65
C PRO A 54 6.38 -15.27 -8.40
N GLU A 55 6.29 -16.28 -9.28
CA GLU A 55 5.24 -17.30 -9.24
C GLU A 55 5.38 -18.28 -8.05
N ASP A 56 6.57 -18.36 -7.47
CA ASP A 56 6.90 -19.21 -6.32
C ASP A 56 6.42 -18.62 -4.98
N LEU A 57 6.09 -17.33 -4.95
CA LEU A 57 5.57 -16.64 -3.77
C LEU A 57 4.07 -16.90 -3.59
N SER A 58 3.64 -17.02 -2.33
CA SER A 58 2.22 -17.02 -1.99
C SER A 58 1.59 -15.67 -2.34
N VAL A 59 0.26 -15.64 -2.51
CA VAL A 59 -0.47 -14.39 -2.83
C VAL A 59 -0.19 -13.29 -1.79
N LYS A 60 -0.04 -13.64 -0.51
CA LYS A 60 0.30 -12.67 0.55
C LYS A 60 1.69 -12.06 0.32
N GLU A 61 2.67 -12.88 -0.03
CA GLU A 61 4.04 -12.44 -0.33
C GLU A 61 4.09 -11.61 -1.62
N GLN A 62 3.35 -11.99 -2.66
CA GLN A 62 3.20 -11.21 -3.89
C GLN A 62 2.61 -9.82 -3.62
N VAL A 63 1.58 -9.73 -2.77
CA VAL A 63 1.01 -8.44 -2.33
C VAL A 63 2.07 -7.61 -1.61
N SER A 64 2.82 -8.20 -0.67
CA SER A 64 3.88 -7.48 0.05
C SER A 64 4.96 -6.98 -0.90
N TYR A 65 5.41 -7.83 -1.84
CA TYR A 65 6.38 -7.45 -2.88
C TYR A 65 5.91 -6.24 -3.69
N LEU A 66 4.65 -6.25 -4.17
CA LEU A 66 4.07 -5.13 -4.90
C LEU A 66 4.06 -3.84 -4.07
N LEU A 67 3.71 -3.94 -2.79
CA LEU A 67 3.72 -2.79 -1.89
C LEU A 67 5.14 -2.25 -1.73
N THR A 68 6.14 -3.10 -1.49
CA THR A 68 7.55 -2.70 -1.41
C THR A 68 8.01 -1.99 -2.68
N CYS A 69 7.72 -2.55 -3.86
CA CYS A 69 8.05 -1.91 -5.13
C CYS A 69 7.31 -0.58 -5.32
N LEU A 70 6.04 -0.50 -4.91
CA LEU A 70 5.20 0.67 -5.06
C LEU A 70 5.64 1.85 -4.18
N THR A 71 6.01 1.55 -2.94
CA THR A 71 6.43 2.52 -1.93
C THR A 71 7.92 2.80 -1.96
N ARG A 72 8.71 1.95 -2.63
CA ARG A 72 10.18 1.96 -2.59
C ARG A 72 10.72 1.81 -1.17
N ALA A 73 10.02 1.01 -0.38
CA ALA A 73 10.49 0.63 0.94
C ALA A 73 11.69 -0.31 0.81
N GLU A 74 12.55 -0.35 1.82
CA GLU A 74 13.58 -1.38 1.92
C GLU A 74 12.93 -2.77 2.07
N ILE A 75 13.64 -3.84 1.71
CA ILE A 75 13.09 -5.21 1.66
C ILE A 75 12.49 -5.66 3.00
N ASP A 76 13.03 -5.18 4.12
CA ASP A 76 12.59 -5.54 5.47
C ASP A 76 11.70 -4.46 6.14
N GLU A 77 11.34 -3.41 5.41
CA GLU A 77 10.58 -2.28 5.95
C GLU A 77 9.07 -2.45 5.70
N GLN A 78 8.27 -2.31 6.76
CA GLN A 78 6.81 -2.25 6.67
C GLN A 78 6.30 -0.82 6.88
N THR A 79 5.93 -0.17 5.78
CA THR A 79 5.26 1.14 5.80
C THR A 79 3.83 1.02 6.34
N ASP A 80 3.17 2.15 6.62
CA ASP A 80 1.78 2.14 7.06
C ASP A 80 0.84 1.45 6.06
N MET A 81 1.11 1.63 4.77
CA MET A 81 0.37 0.97 3.70
C MET A 81 0.51 -0.57 3.77
N HIS A 82 1.68 -1.10 4.12
CA HIS A 82 1.88 -2.53 4.36
C HIS A 82 1.04 -3.01 5.55
N LYS A 83 1.11 -2.28 6.67
CA LYS A 83 0.36 -2.63 7.89
C LYS A 83 -1.15 -2.68 7.64
N VAL A 84 -1.68 -1.71 6.90
CA VAL A 84 -3.11 -1.65 6.56
C VAL A 84 -3.53 -2.83 5.68
N VAL A 85 -2.77 -3.15 4.63
CA VAL A 85 -3.10 -4.26 3.72
C VAL A 85 -2.95 -5.62 4.42
N ASN A 86 -1.92 -5.79 5.26
CA ASN A 86 -1.74 -6.99 6.06
C ASN A 86 -2.89 -7.19 7.05
N ALA A 87 -3.29 -6.13 7.77
CA ALA A 87 -4.42 -6.19 8.69
C ALA A 87 -5.74 -6.53 7.98
N PHE A 88 -5.93 -6.03 6.75
CA PHE A 88 -7.06 -6.40 5.91
C PHE A 88 -7.06 -7.91 5.57
N MET A 89 -5.92 -8.43 5.11
CA MET A 89 -5.78 -9.86 4.77
C MET A 89 -5.93 -10.79 5.98
N GLU A 90 -5.67 -10.28 7.18
CA GLU A 90 -5.78 -11.01 8.45
C GLU A 90 -7.13 -10.83 9.16
N HIS A 91 -8.08 -10.11 8.54
CA HIS A 91 -9.38 -9.75 9.13
C HIS A 91 -9.28 -9.04 10.49
N SER A 92 -8.19 -8.29 10.72
CA SER A 92 -7.91 -7.61 11.99
C SER A 92 -8.20 -6.11 11.98
N LEU A 93 -8.78 -5.58 10.89
CA LEU A 93 -9.21 -4.18 10.83
C LEU A 93 -10.50 -3.95 11.63
N GLU A 94 -10.36 -3.28 12.78
CA GLU A 94 -11.47 -2.98 13.70
C GLU A 94 -12.48 -1.96 13.13
N LYS A 95 -12.07 -1.11 12.17
CA LYS A 95 -12.93 -0.12 11.51
C LYS A 95 -12.60 -0.01 10.03
N ALA A 96 -13.58 -0.28 9.17
CA ALA A 96 -13.49 0.03 7.76
C ALA A 96 -13.62 1.55 7.58
N THR A 97 -12.52 2.21 7.21
CA THR A 97 -12.57 3.55 6.62
C THR A 97 -12.77 3.34 5.13
N ASP A 98 -13.66 4.08 4.46
CA ASP A 98 -13.92 3.87 3.02
C ASP A 98 -12.65 4.08 2.16
N LEU A 99 -11.73 4.91 2.64
CA LEU A 99 -10.58 5.44 1.91
C LEU A 99 -9.44 5.82 2.86
N ILE A 100 -8.19 5.49 2.50
CA ILE A 100 -6.97 6.02 3.15
C ILE A 100 -6.00 6.50 2.07
N ILE A 101 -5.40 7.68 2.29
CA ILE A 101 -4.38 8.28 1.39
C ILE A 101 -3.02 8.22 2.07
N PHE A 102 -2.02 7.79 1.29
CA PHE A 102 -0.64 7.67 1.71
C PHE A 102 0.25 8.59 0.87
N THR A 103 1.39 8.95 1.44
CA THR A 103 2.50 9.55 0.69
C THR A 103 3.01 8.59 -0.38
N ARG A 104 3.91 9.08 -1.23
CA ARG A 104 4.58 8.25 -2.25
C ARG A 104 5.27 7.03 -1.63
N THR A 105 5.85 7.20 -0.45
CA THR A 105 6.60 6.20 0.31
C THR A 105 5.70 5.32 1.18
N GLY A 106 4.37 5.41 1.05
CA GLY A 106 3.46 4.49 1.72
C GLY A 106 3.23 4.78 3.21
N TYR A 107 3.55 5.98 3.67
CA TYR A 107 3.24 6.46 5.02
C TYR A 107 1.96 7.29 5.01
N ARG A 108 1.21 7.30 6.11
CA ARG A 108 -0.02 8.10 6.21
C ARG A 108 0.29 9.59 6.11
N ALA A 109 -0.46 10.30 5.26
CA ALA A 109 -0.27 11.74 5.06
C ALA A 109 -0.77 12.59 6.24
N ASP A 110 -1.58 12.01 7.12
CA ASP A 110 -2.15 12.62 8.33
C ASP A 110 -1.44 12.19 9.63
N ALA A 111 -0.39 11.37 9.53
CA ALA A 111 0.48 11.09 10.66
C ALA A 111 1.45 12.27 10.82
N GLU A 112 1.42 12.96 11.96
CA GLU A 112 2.47 13.92 12.28
C GLU A 112 3.84 13.21 12.19
N PRO A 113 4.89 13.89 11.68
CA PRO A 113 6.23 13.33 11.74
C PRO A 113 6.57 13.10 13.21
N VAL A 114 6.83 11.86 13.59
CA VAL A 114 7.50 11.59 14.86
C VAL A 114 8.93 12.04 14.65
N ASP A 115 9.25 13.24 15.13
CA ASP A 115 10.58 13.83 15.17
C ASP A 115 11.49 12.98 16.07
N GLU A 116 11.98 11.84 15.58
CA GLU A 116 13.05 11.06 16.20
C GLU A 116 14.42 11.35 15.53
N TYR A 117 14.71 12.62 15.24
CA TYR A 117 16.08 13.06 14.92
C TYR A 117 16.38 14.47 15.46
N GLN A 118 16.13 14.69 16.75
CA GLN A 118 16.82 15.72 17.54
C GLN A 118 17.25 15.18 18.90
N ALA A 119 18.22 14.26 18.91
CA ALA A 119 18.97 13.94 20.14
C ALA A 119 20.37 13.40 19.82
N ALA A 120 21.15 14.13 19.03
CA ALA A 120 22.61 13.93 18.98
C ALA A 120 23.29 15.18 18.46
N LEU A 121 23.23 16.31 19.17
CA LEU A 121 24.16 17.44 19.04
C LEU A 121 23.93 18.47 20.17
N THR A 122 24.10 18.06 21.42
CA THR A 122 24.45 18.97 22.54
C THR A 122 24.99 18.15 23.73
N THR A 123 26.21 17.67 23.58
CA THR A 123 27.11 17.46 24.73
C THR A 123 28.48 17.96 24.34
N THR A 124 28.70 19.25 24.55
CA THR A 124 30.02 19.82 24.91
C THR A 124 29.82 20.70 26.12
#